data_AF-A0ABD5S622-F1
#
_entry.id   AF-A0ABD5S622-F1
#
_cell.length_a   1.000
_cell.length_b   1.000
_cell.length_c   1.000
_cell.angle_alpha   90.00
_cell.angle_beta   90.00
_cell.angle_gamma   90.00
#
_symmetry.space_group_name_H-M   'P 1'
#
loop_
_entity.id
_entity.type
_entity.pdbx_description
1 polymer ?
#
loop_
_entity_poly.entity_id
_entity_poly.type
_entity_poly.pdbx_seq_one_letter_code
_entity_poly.pdbx_strand_id
1 'polypeptide(L)'
;GGLKTGRDVAVAALLGAEEYIFGTASLVTSGCVMARQCHENTCPVGVATQDENLRERFPGQPDHVVNYMTFMAQELREIMADLGFRTLDEMIGRPSLLSQRETDHPKAKHLDLSAVVADPAGDQRRKTREQAHEDLDDQLDWALIEAAEDAIERGEPVHVDREISNVDRAVGALLS
;
A
#
# COMPACT_ATOMS: atom_id res chain seq x y z
N GLY A 1 -1.13 -1.47 10.46
CA GLY A 1 -1.79 -2.59 9.76
C GLY A 1 -3.05 -3.00 10.49
N GLY A 2 -3.98 -3.68 9.81
CA GLY A 2 -5.26 -4.11 10.41
C GLY A 2 -6.41 -3.10 10.28
N LEU A 3 -6.30 -2.18 9.33
CA LEU A 3 -7.37 -1.25 8.94
C LEU A 3 -8.59 -2.04 8.47
N LYS A 4 -9.77 -1.68 8.97
CA LYS A 4 -11.04 -2.35 8.63
C LYS A 4 -12.19 -1.38 8.36
N THR A 5 -12.08 -0.12 8.82
CA THR A 5 -13.15 0.88 8.77
C THR A 5 -12.67 2.22 8.20
N GLY A 6 -13.59 3.04 7.70
CA GLY A 6 -13.31 4.41 7.29
C GLY A 6 -12.73 5.25 8.43
N ARG A 7 -13.14 4.97 9.68
CA ARG A 7 -12.51 5.57 10.87
C ARG A 7 -11.03 5.21 11.01
N ASP A 8 -10.63 3.97 10.75
CA ASP A 8 -9.22 3.58 10.82
C ASP A 8 -8.40 4.36 9.79
N VAL A 9 -8.95 4.58 8.59
CA VAL A 9 -8.34 5.40 7.53
C VAL A 9 -8.27 6.87 7.95
N ALA A 10 -9.34 7.43 8.50
CA ALA A 10 -9.37 8.79 9.01
C ALA A 10 -8.31 9.05 10.08
N VAL A 11 -8.17 8.14 11.05
CA VAL A 11 -7.13 8.24 12.09
C VAL A 11 -5.74 8.15 11.47
N ALA A 12 -5.51 7.23 10.53
CA ALA A 12 -4.23 7.12 9.83
C ALA A 12 -3.89 8.39 9.04
N ALA A 13 -4.88 8.99 8.34
CA ALA A 13 -4.74 10.24 7.62
C ALA A 13 -4.33 11.39 8.55
N LEU A 14 -5.05 11.56 9.66
CA LEU A 14 -4.74 12.60 10.66
C LEU A 14 -3.34 12.44 11.26
N LEU A 15 -2.85 11.20 11.37
CA LEU A 15 -1.48 10.90 11.79
C LEU A 15 -0.41 11.03 10.68
N GLY A 16 -0.81 11.37 9.45
CA GLY A 16 0.09 11.71 8.34
C GLY A 16 0.23 10.64 7.25
N ALA A 17 -0.56 9.56 7.27
CA ALA A 17 -0.54 8.58 6.19
C ALA A 17 -1.22 9.13 4.92
N GLU A 18 -0.65 8.82 3.75
CA GLU A 18 -1.15 9.26 2.44
C GLU A 18 -1.73 8.09 1.62
N GLU A 19 -1.36 6.86 1.97
CA GLU A 19 -1.84 5.62 1.34
C GLU A 19 -2.25 4.58 2.39
N TYR A 20 -3.21 3.73 2.03
CA TYR A 20 -3.86 2.79 2.96
C TYR A 20 -4.00 1.40 2.33
N ILE A 21 -3.34 0.42 2.96
CA ILE A 21 -3.28 -0.95 2.43
C ILE A 21 -4.14 -1.89 3.28
N PHE A 22 -5.00 -2.65 2.60
CA PHE A 22 -5.93 -3.59 3.21
C PHE A 22 -5.60 -5.03 2.81
N GLY A 23 -5.07 -5.80 3.75
CA GLY A 23 -4.83 -7.24 3.56
C GLY A 23 -6.00 -8.09 4.06
N THR A 24 -6.04 -8.36 5.36
CA THR A 24 -7.02 -9.27 5.98
C THR A 24 -8.48 -8.89 5.68
N ALA A 25 -8.83 -7.61 5.71
CA ALA A 25 -10.22 -7.19 5.45
C ALA A 25 -10.65 -7.56 4.03
N SER A 26 -9.81 -7.32 3.03
CA SER A 26 -10.04 -7.71 1.64
C SER A 26 -10.18 -9.24 1.48
N LEU A 27 -9.39 -10.02 2.21
CA LEU A 27 -9.49 -11.49 2.23
C LEU A 27 -10.80 -11.97 2.89
N VAL A 28 -11.22 -11.34 3.99
CA VAL A 28 -12.48 -11.66 4.68
C VAL A 28 -13.67 -11.35 3.79
N THR A 29 -13.69 -10.19 3.15
CA THR A 29 -14.68 -9.81 2.14
C THR A 29 -14.74 -10.80 0.97
N SER A 30 -13.60 -11.39 0.62
CA SER A 30 -13.51 -12.42 -0.43
C SER A 30 -13.91 -13.83 0.03
N GLY A 31 -14.24 -14.02 1.31
CA GLY A 31 -14.72 -15.29 1.86
C GLY A 31 -13.88 -15.91 2.98
N CYS A 32 -12.77 -15.29 3.40
CA CYS A 32 -11.98 -15.81 4.51
C CYS A 32 -12.80 -15.83 5.82
N VAL A 33 -12.90 -17.01 6.42
CA VAL A 33 -13.62 -17.23 7.69
C VAL A 33 -12.71 -17.19 8.92
N MET A 34 -11.48 -16.68 8.78
CA MET A 34 -10.51 -16.57 9.87
C MET A 34 -10.18 -17.91 10.56
N ALA A 35 -10.13 -19.00 9.80
CA ALA A 35 -9.79 -20.34 10.31
C ALA A 35 -8.36 -20.47 10.86
N ARG A 36 -7.45 -19.57 10.45
CA ARG A 36 -6.03 -19.52 10.88
C ARG A 36 -5.19 -20.75 10.53
N GLN A 37 -5.61 -21.50 9.51
CA GLN A 37 -4.91 -22.68 8.96
C GLN A 37 -4.23 -22.39 7.61
N CYS A 38 -3.93 -21.13 7.32
CA CYS A 38 -3.37 -20.74 6.01
C CYS A 38 -2.05 -21.46 5.68
N HIS A 39 -1.27 -21.79 6.70
CA HIS A 39 0.02 -22.49 6.59
C HIS A 39 -0.13 -24.01 6.41
N GLU A 40 -1.32 -24.57 6.66
CA GLU A 40 -1.58 -26.01 6.59
C GLU A 40 -2.04 -26.45 5.19
N ASN A 41 -2.25 -25.52 4.26
CA ASN A 41 -2.83 -25.78 2.93
C ASN A 41 -4.28 -26.32 2.98
N THR A 42 -4.96 -26.26 4.12
CA THR A 42 -6.31 -26.83 4.37
C THR A 42 -7.41 -25.77 4.46
N CYS A 43 -7.25 -24.62 3.79
CA CYS A 43 -8.22 -23.54 3.87
C CYS A 43 -9.65 -24.02 3.51
N PRO A 44 -10.64 -23.91 4.42
CA PRO A 44 -11.96 -24.53 4.22
C PRO A 44 -12.79 -23.87 3.12
N VAL A 45 -12.40 -22.67 2.70
CA VAL A 45 -13.12 -21.77 1.79
C VAL A 45 -12.30 -21.41 0.55
N GLY A 46 -11.21 -22.14 0.27
CA GLY A 46 -10.45 -21.97 -0.97
C GLY A 46 -9.62 -20.68 -1.10
N VAL A 47 -9.45 -19.90 -0.02
CA VAL A 47 -8.71 -18.62 -0.06
C VAL A 47 -7.19 -18.83 -0.03
N ALA A 48 -6.67 -19.59 0.96
CA ALA A 48 -5.23 -19.76 1.19
C ALA A 48 -4.86 -21.25 1.10
N THR A 49 -4.99 -21.82 -0.10
CA THR A 49 -4.68 -23.22 -0.41
C THR A 49 -4.32 -23.37 -1.89
N GLN A 50 -3.43 -24.30 -2.18
CA GLN A 50 -3.08 -24.74 -3.53
C GLN A 50 -3.78 -26.06 -3.92
N ASP A 51 -4.46 -26.72 -2.98
CA ASP A 51 -5.24 -27.94 -3.25
C ASP A 51 -6.42 -27.62 -4.18
N GLU A 52 -6.53 -28.33 -5.30
CA GLU A 52 -7.53 -28.07 -6.33
C GLU A 52 -8.96 -28.21 -5.82
N ASN A 53 -9.26 -29.27 -5.04
CA ASN A 53 -10.60 -29.52 -4.51
C ASN A 53 -11.02 -28.46 -3.48
N LEU A 54 -10.06 -27.89 -2.75
CA LEU A 54 -10.34 -26.81 -1.81
C LEU A 54 -10.47 -25.45 -2.53
N ARG A 55 -9.69 -25.21 -3.59
CA ARG A 55 -9.78 -23.99 -4.42
C ARG A 55 -11.13 -23.85 -5.10
N GLU A 56 -11.75 -24.96 -5.53
CA GLU A 56 -13.12 -24.97 -6.07
C GLU A 56 -14.17 -24.41 -5.11
N ARG A 57 -13.86 -24.31 -3.81
CA ARG A 57 -14.75 -23.75 -2.78
C ARG A 57 -14.68 -22.23 -2.66
N PHE A 58 -13.78 -21.55 -3.39
CA PHE A 58 -13.59 -20.11 -3.29
C PHE A 58 -14.83 -19.33 -3.74
N PRO A 59 -15.51 -18.58 -2.85
CA PRO A 59 -16.77 -17.91 -3.18
C PRO A 59 -16.57 -16.46 -3.64
N GLY A 60 -15.35 -15.94 -3.59
CA GLY A 60 -15.07 -14.52 -3.78
C GLY A 60 -15.35 -14.06 -5.21
N GLN A 61 -15.96 -12.88 -5.32
CA GLN A 61 -16.15 -12.16 -6.57
C GLN A 61 -15.45 -10.80 -6.47
N PRO A 62 -14.94 -10.23 -7.59
CA PRO A 62 -14.34 -8.91 -7.58
C PRO A 62 -15.25 -7.84 -6.95
N ASP A 63 -16.56 -7.93 -7.21
CA ASP A 63 -17.59 -7.02 -6.67
C ASP A 63 -17.61 -6.98 -5.14
N HIS A 64 -17.28 -8.08 -4.46
CA HIS A 64 -17.22 -8.08 -2.99
C HIS A 64 -16.18 -7.06 -2.49
N VAL A 65 -14.99 -7.06 -3.09
CA VAL A 65 -13.90 -6.14 -2.74
C VAL A 65 -14.23 -4.71 -3.16
N VAL A 66 -14.81 -4.53 -4.36
CA VAL A 66 -15.26 -3.21 -4.83
C VAL A 66 -16.28 -2.60 -3.88
N ASN A 67 -17.28 -3.38 -3.45
CA ASN A 67 -18.29 -2.93 -2.50
C ASN A 67 -17.67 -2.58 -1.14
N TYR A 68 -16.75 -3.39 -0.63
CA TYR A 68 -16.03 -3.09 0.61
C TYR A 68 -15.25 -1.77 0.52
N MET A 69 -14.49 -1.56 -0.54
CA MET A 69 -13.74 -0.30 -0.74
C MET A 69 -14.67 0.90 -0.91
N THR A 70 -15.84 0.70 -1.54
CA THR A 70 -16.87 1.73 -1.68
C THR A 70 -17.45 2.14 -0.32
N PHE A 71 -17.76 1.17 0.55
CA PHE A 71 -18.25 1.46 1.91
C PHE A 71 -17.19 2.15 2.77
N MET A 72 -15.94 1.71 2.66
CA MET A 72 -14.79 2.34 3.33
C MET A 72 -14.63 3.81 2.92
N ALA A 73 -14.69 4.08 1.61
CA ALA A 73 -14.58 5.44 1.08
C ALA A 73 -15.78 6.30 1.51
N GLN A 74 -16.99 5.73 1.54
CA GLN A 74 -18.19 6.42 1.99
C GLN A 74 -18.10 6.82 3.47
N GLU A 75 -17.74 5.89 4.36
CA GLU A 75 -17.57 6.17 5.80
C GLU A 75 -16.47 7.22 6.03
N LEU A 76 -15.36 7.15 5.30
CA LEU A 76 -14.31 8.16 5.37
C LEU A 76 -14.83 9.55 4.98
N ARG A 77 -15.61 9.66 3.90
CA ARG A 77 -16.19 10.94 3.45
C ARG A 77 -17.18 11.52 4.46
N GLU A 78 -17.94 10.68 5.14
CA GLU A 78 -18.83 11.10 6.24
C GLU A 78 -18.02 11.70 7.39
N ILE A 79 -16.94 11.02 7.82
CA ILE A 79 -16.05 11.53 8.86
C ILE A 79 -15.35 12.83 8.44
N MET A 80 -14.90 12.91 7.19
CA MET A 80 -14.30 14.13 6.64
C MET A 80 -15.28 15.30 6.69
N ALA A 81 -16.55 15.07 6.33
CA ALA A 81 -17.58 16.10 6.38
C ALA A 81 -17.86 16.55 7.82
N ASP A 82 -17.91 15.63 8.78
CA ASP A 82 -18.09 15.95 10.20
C ASP A 82 -16.93 16.79 10.76
N LEU A 83 -15.71 16.57 10.27
CA LEU A 83 -14.52 17.32 10.64
C LEU A 83 -14.32 18.61 9.82
N GLY A 84 -15.16 18.85 8.81
CA GLY A 84 -15.13 20.06 7.98
C GLY A 84 -14.14 20.03 6.81
N PHE A 85 -13.66 18.86 6.40
CA PHE A 85 -12.76 18.69 5.24
C PHE A 85 -13.52 18.36 3.97
N ARG A 86 -13.07 18.93 2.84
CA ARG A 86 -13.62 18.66 1.51
C ARG A 86 -12.77 17.64 0.74
N THR A 87 -11.48 17.62 1.03
CA THR A 87 -10.53 16.69 0.41
C THR A 87 -9.71 15.96 1.47
N LEU A 88 -9.25 14.75 1.16
CA LEU A 88 -8.41 13.98 2.09
C LEU A 88 -7.08 14.70 2.35
N ASP A 89 -6.53 15.35 1.32
CA ASP A 89 -5.33 16.17 1.39
C ASP A 89 -5.38 17.28 2.45
N GLU A 90 -6.55 17.90 2.64
CA GLU A 90 -6.74 18.90 3.68
C GLU A 90 -6.67 18.28 5.08
N MET A 91 -7.03 17.00 5.23
CA MET A 91 -7.13 16.29 6.50
C MET A 91 -5.78 15.67 6.93
N ILE A 92 -4.93 15.28 5.97
CA ILE A 92 -3.70 14.55 6.26
C ILE A 92 -2.75 15.36 7.17
N GLY A 93 -2.19 14.69 8.19
CA GLY A 93 -1.16 15.26 9.07
C GLY A 93 -1.66 16.30 10.07
N ARG A 94 -2.93 16.21 10.48
CA ARG A 94 -3.55 17.07 11.52
C ARG A 94 -3.87 16.30 12.81
N PRO A 95 -2.86 15.85 13.57
CA PRO A 95 -3.07 15.04 14.76
C PRO A 95 -3.79 15.81 15.88
N SER A 96 -3.81 17.15 15.84
CA SER A 96 -4.55 18.00 16.78
C SER A 96 -6.07 17.76 16.81
N LEU A 97 -6.63 17.09 15.80
CA LEU A 97 -8.03 16.68 15.77
C LEU A 97 -8.29 15.35 16.51
N LEU A 98 -7.23 14.70 16.98
CA LEU A 98 -7.31 13.50 17.79
C LEU A 98 -7.08 13.85 19.26
N SER A 99 -7.86 13.22 20.13
CA SER A 99 -7.64 13.25 21.57
C SER A 99 -7.63 11.84 22.12
N GLN A 100 -6.73 11.56 23.07
CA GLN A 100 -6.79 10.33 23.84
C GLN A 100 -8.13 10.29 24.59
N ARG A 101 -8.84 9.17 24.46
CA ARG A 101 -10.10 8.97 25.17
C ARG A 101 -9.80 8.60 26.62
N GLU A 102 -10.45 9.29 27.56
CA GLU A 102 -10.47 8.93 28.97
C GLU A 102 -11.06 7.52 29.17
N THR A 103 -10.42 6.72 30.03
CA THR A 103 -10.81 5.32 30.24
C THR A 103 -10.52 4.85 31.67
N ASP A 104 -11.46 4.08 32.22
CA ASP A 104 -11.29 3.39 33.50
C ASP A 104 -10.61 2.01 33.36
N HIS A 105 -10.19 1.63 32.16
CA HIS A 105 -9.61 0.32 31.92
C HIS A 105 -8.32 0.16 32.76
N PRO A 106 -8.18 -0.91 33.58
CA PRO A 106 -7.15 -1.02 34.61
C PRO A 106 -5.72 -0.80 34.12
N LYS A 107 -5.44 -1.18 32.87
CA LYS A 107 -4.11 -1.02 32.25
C LYS A 107 -4.02 0.18 31.31
N ALA A 108 -5.11 0.54 30.63
CA ALA A 108 -5.04 1.52 29.54
C ALA A 108 -5.02 2.96 30.09
N LYS A 109 -5.55 3.18 31.30
CA LYS A 109 -5.46 4.46 32.02
C LYS A 109 -4.02 4.95 32.28
N HIS A 110 -3.04 4.06 32.13
CA HIS A 110 -1.62 4.38 32.33
C HIS A 110 -0.90 4.71 31.01
N LEU A 111 -1.57 4.61 29.87
CA LEU A 111 -1.00 4.98 28.58
C LEU A 111 -1.03 6.50 28.43
N ASP A 112 0.07 7.05 27.93
CA ASP A 112 0.18 8.44 27.50
C ASP A 112 0.42 8.47 25.99
N LEU A 113 -0.57 8.97 25.25
CA LEU A 113 -0.51 9.11 23.80
C LEU A 113 -0.16 10.53 23.36
N SER A 114 0.26 11.42 24.27
CA SER A 114 0.58 12.82 23.97
C SER A 114 1.60 12.96 22.83
N ALA A 115 2.64 12.11 22.80
CA ALA A 115 3.62 12.09 21.73
C ALA A 115 3.06 11.64 20.38
N VAL A 116 2.01 10.80 20.36
CA VAL A 116 1.37 10.31 19.13
C VAL A 116 0.46 11.37 18.52
N VAL A 117 -0.23 12.16 19.34
CA VAL A 117 -1.15 13.23 18.89
C VAL A 117 -0.51 14.62 18.87
N ALA A 118 0.81 14.70 19.09
CA ALA A 118 1.55 15.94 19.05
C ALA A 118 1.56 16.53 17.63
N ASP A 119 1.40 17.85 17.51
CA ASP A 119 1.48 18.52 16.22
C ASP A 119 2.93 18.55 15.73
N PRO A 120 3.24 18.03 14.53
CA PRO A 120 4.60 18.09 14.00
C PRO A 120 5.02 19.53 13.72
N ALA A 121 6.31 19.80 13.90
CA ALA A 121 6.87 21.13 13.63
C ALA A 121 6.83 21.45 12.12
N GLY A 122 6.50 22.70 11.80
CA GLY A 122 6.43 23.19 10.42
C GLY A 122 5.11 22.90 9.71
N ASP A 123 5.08 23.23 8.42
CA ASP A 123 3.87 23.18 7.59
C ASP A 123 3.83 21.95 6.67
N GLN A 124 4.84 21.08 6.75
CA GLN A 124 4.96 19.88 5.93
C GLN A 124 4.08 18.77 6.50
N ARG A 125 2.89 18.58 5.91
CA ARG A 125 1.90 17.60 6.38
C ARG A 125 1.79 16.35 5.51
N ARG A 126 2.32 16.44 4.30
CA ARG A 126 2.20 15.48 3.20
C ARG A 126 3.54 15.36 2.49
N LYS A 127 3.64 14.45 1.53
CA LYS A 127 4.78 14.31 0.61
C LYS A 127 5.26 15.68 0.13
N THR A 128 6.53 15.97 0.41
CA THR A 128 7.17 17.27 0.09
C THR A 128 8.13 17.19 -1.09
N ARG A 129 8.42 15.97 -1.57
CA ARG A 129 9.35 15.73 -2.67
C ARG A 129 8.76 14.70 -3.62
N GLU A 130 8.71 15.04 -4.89
CA GLU A 130 8.39 14.11 -5.96
C GLU A 130 9.52 13.09 -6.17
N GLN A 131 9.18 11.91 -6.70
CA GLN A 131 10.20 10.98 -7.11
C GLN A 131 10.91 11.57 -8.33
N ALA A 132 12.21 11.83 -8.18
CA ALA A 132 13.08 12.27 -9.26
C ALA A 132 13.86 11.05 -9.77
N HIS A 133 13.79 10.81 -11.08
CA HIS A 133 14.55 9.77 -11.77
C HIS A 133 15.61 10.41 -12.69
N GLU A 134 16.25 11.48 -12.22
CA GLU A 134 17.17 12.30 -13.02
C GLU A 134 18.30 11.46 -13.66
N ASP A 135 18.81 10.46 -12.94
CA ASP A 135 19.90 9.60 -13.43
C ASP A 135 19.43 8.50 -14.40
N LEU A 136 18.13 8.36 -14.67
CA LEU A 136 17.60 7.29 -15.53
C LEU A 136 17.93 7.55 -17.00
N ASP A 137 17.90 8.80 -17.43
CA ASP A 137 18.19 9.19 -18.81
C ASP A 137 19.67 8.96 -19.16
N ASP A 138 20.55 8.98 -18.14
CA ASP A 138 21.99 8.78 -18.27
C ASP A 138 22.42 7.31 -18.14
N GLN A 139 21.48 6.37 -18.00
CA GLN A 139 21.78 4.94 -17.86
C GLN A 139 22.46 4.35 -19.11
N LEU A 140 23.52 3.58 -18.89
CA LEU A 140 24.26 2.85 -19.94
C LEU A 140 23.34 1.95 -20.78
N ASP A 141 22.28 1.43 -20.16
CA ASP A 141 21.35 0.51 -20.80
C ASP A 141 20.64 1.07 -22.02
N TRP A 142 20.46 2.39 -22.13
CA TRP A 142 19.88 2.97 -23.36
C TRP A 142 20.74 2.66 -24.58
N ALA A 143 22.08 2.71 -24.42
CA ALA A 143 23.01 2.33 -25.47
C ALA A 143 23.07 0.81 -25.69
N LEU A 144 22.79 0.00 -24.65
CA LEU A 144 22.68 -1.46 -24.79
C LEU A 144 21.42 -1.86 -25.55
N ILE A 145 20.29 -1.19 -25.30
CA ILE A 145 19.02 -1.39 -26.02
C ILE A 145 19.19 -1.04 -27.50
N GLU A 146 19.80 0.11 -27.80
CA GLU A 146 20.09 0.49 -29.19
C GLU A 146 21.01 -0.53 -29.89
N ALA A 147 22.07 -0.98 -29.22
CA ALA A 147 22.97 -1.98 -29.77
C ALA A 147 22.33 -3.38 -29.92
N ALA A 148 21.23 -3.63 -29.22
CA ALA A 148 20.50 -4.90 -29.21
C ALA A 148 19.24 -4.89 -30.09
N GLU A 149 18.97 -3.82 -30.86
CA GLU A 149 17.78 -3.67 -31.69
C GLU A 149 17.50 -4.91 -32.56
N ASP A 150 18.52 -5.44 -33.23
CA ASP A 150 18.41 -6.64 -34.08
C ASP A 150 17.98 -7.90 -33.30
N ALA A 151 18.47 -8.05 -32.07
CA ALA A 151 18.06 -9.15 -31.20
C ALA A 151 16.63 -8.97 -30.69
N ILE A 152 16.24 -7.74 -30.34
CA ILE A 152 14.92 -7.41 -29.81
C ILE A 152 13.85 -7.57 -30.90
N GLU A 153 14.09 -7.03 -32.08
CA GLU A 153 13.08 -7.00 -33.15
C GLU A 153 13.05 -8.28 -33.98
N ARG A 154 14.22 -8.88 -34.24
CA ARG A 154 14.36 -9.99 -35.21
C ARG A 154 14.83 -11.29 -34.57
N GLY A 155 15.20 -11.29 -33.30
CA GLY A 155 15.71 -12.48 -32.60
C GLY A 155 17.10 -12.91 -33.07
N GLU A 156 17.84 -12.02 -33.74
CA GLU A 156 19.17 -12.31 -34.25
C GLU A 156 20.22 -12.24 -33.12
N PRO A 157 21.21 -13.15 -33.08
CA PRO A 157 22.25 -13.07 -32.07
C PRO A 157 23.09 -11.79 -32.23
N VAL A 158 23.14 -10.98 -31.18
CA VAL A 158 24.02 -9.80 -31.07
C VAL A 158 25.11 -10.02 -30.03
N HIS A 159 26.26 -9.40 -30.24
CA HIS A 159 27.35 -9.35 -29.27
C HIS A 159 27.73 -7.89 -29.02
N VAL A 160 27.66 -7.47 -27.75
CA VAL A 160 27.93 -6.08 -27.35
C VAL A 160 29.03 -6.10 -26.30
N ASP A 161 30.16 -5.50 -26.64
CA ASP A 161 31.28 -5.25 -25.73
C ASP A 161 31.31 -3.77 -25.32
N ARG A 162 31.31 -3.51 -24.01
CA ARG A 162 31.38 -2.16 -23.43
C ARG A 162 32.24 -2.14 -22.18
N GLU A 163 32.91 -1.01 -21.96
CA GLU A 163 33.54 -0.74 -20.66
C GLU A 163 32.46 -0.37 -19.65
N ILE A 164 32.61 -0.90 -18.44
CA ILE A 164 31.69 -0.68 -17.33
C ILE A 164 32.51 -0.21 -16.13
N SER A 165 31.96 0.72 -15.37
CA SER A 165 32.54 1.28 -14.16
C SER A 165 31.61 1.06 -12.95
N ASN A 166 32.04 1.51 -11.77
CA ASN A 166 31.24 1.40 -10.55
C ASN A 166 30.03 2.38 -10.50
N VAL A 167 29.96 3.35 -11.42
CA VAL A 167 28.80 4.26 -11.51
C VAL A 167 27.67 3.67 -12.34
N ASP A 168 27.99 2.73 -13.24
CA ASP A 168 27.05 2.01 -14.09
C ASP A 168 26.34 0.93 -13.26
N ARG A 169 25.19 1.28 -12.69
CA ARG A 169 24.44 0.42 -11.77
C ARG A 169 23.24 -0.18 -12.48
N ALA A 170 22.96 -1.45 -12.18
CA ALA A 170 21.87 -2.23 -12.77
C ALA A 170 22.00 -2.39 -14.30
N VAL A 171 23.23 -2.54 -14.80
CA VAL A 171 23.50 -2.76 -16.23
C VAL A 171 22.75 -4.00 -16.73
N GLY A 172 22.01 -3.83 -17.82
CA GLY A 172 21.16 -4.82 -18.47
C GLY A 172 19.74 -4.91 -17.89
N ALA A 173 19.40 -4.18 -16.82
CA ALA A 173 18.08 -4.24 -16.20
C ALA A 173 16.96 -3.59 -17.03
N LEU A 174 17.26 -2.54 -17.81
CA LEU A 174 16.30 -1.96 -18.76
C LEU A 174 16.23 -2.77 -20.06
N LEU A 175 17.31 -3.49 -20.41
CA LEU A 175 17.35 -4.37 -21.58
C LEU A 175 16.60 -5.70 -21.38
N SER A 176 16.63 -6.25 -20.15
CA SER A 176 16.00 -7.53 -19.79
C SER A 176 14.47 -7.50 -19.86
#